data_AF-A0A7C4I1R8-F1
#
_entry.id   AF-A0A7C4I1R8-F1
#
_cell.length_a   1.000
_cell.length_b   1.000
_cell.length_c   1.000
_cell.angle_alpha   90.00
_cell.angle_beta   90.00
_cell.angle_gamma   90.00
#
_symmetry.space_group_name_H-M   'P 1'
#
loop_
_entity.id
_entity.type
_entity.pdbx_description
1 polymer ?
#
loop_
_entity_poly.entity_id
_entity_poly.type
_entity_poly.pdbx_seq_one_letter_code
_entity_poly.pdbx_strand_id
1 'polypeptide(L)'
;MAKVTVTICDICKERLAISTCPICGKDLCKTCTKNVSFNLAVKFGPALEFWKGNMCDDCFRKIESRYKEIIQELSTKIEPEVVNVVKKYSA
;
A
#
# COMPACT_ATOMS: atom_id res chain seq x y z
N MET A 1 -15.97 24.77 -25.62
CA MET A 1 -16.38 23.42 -25.18
C MET A 1 -15.16 22.71 -24.60
N ALA A 2 -15.20 22.27 -23.35
CA ALA A 2 -14.09 21.54 -22.74
C ALA A 2 -14.14 20.07 -23.20
N LYS A 3 -13.01 19.54 -23.66
CA LYS A 3 -12.87 18.12 -23.99
C LYS A 3 -12.46 17.38 -22.72
N VAL A 4 -13.30 16.45 -22.26
CA VAL A 4 -12.99 15.60 -21.11
C VAL A 4 -12.46 14.26 -21.63
N THR A 5 -11.25 13.90 -21.22
CA THR A 5 -10.67 12.59 -21.48
C THR A 5 -10.90 11.71 -20.26
N VAL A 6 -11.51 10.54 -20.45
CA VAL A 6 -11.73 9.57 -19.38
C VAL A 6 -10.84 8.35 -19.57
N THR A 7 -10.38 7.78 -18.47
CA THR A 7 -9.56 6.57 -18.46
C THR A 7 -10.41 5.37 -18.05
N ILE A 8 -10.36 4.29 -18.83
CA ILE A 8 -11.07 3.04 -18.55
C ILE A 8 -10.14 2.11 -17.77
N CYS A 9 -10.71 1.35 -16.82
CA CYS A 9 -9.97 0.38 -16.03
C CYS A 9 -9.27 -0.67 -16.89
N ASP A 10 -7.99 -0.89 -16.62
CA ASP A 10 -7.15 -1.83 -17.34
C ASP A 10 -7.43 -3.30 -17.07
N ILE A 11 -8.21 -3.61 -16.04
CA ILE A 11 -8.55 -4.98 -15.65
C ILE A 11 -9.85 -5.41 -16.30
N CYS A 12 -10.95 -4.71 -16.01
CA CYS A 12 -12.27 -5.09 -16.53
C CYS A 12 -12.61 -4.50 -17.90
N LYS A 13 -11.92 -3.41 -18.32
CA LYS A 13 -12.19 -2.68 -19.58
C LYS A 13 -13.63 -2.18 -19.77
N GLU A 14 -14.44 -2.18 -18.70
CA GLU A 14 -15.85 -1.78 -18.72
C GLU A 14 -16.15 -0.52 -17.89
N ARG A 15 -15.38 -0.28 -16.82
CA ARG A 15 -15.65 0.77 -15.83
C ARG A 15 -14.60 1.87 -15.87
N LEU A 16 -14.98 3.09 -15.48
CA LEU A 16 -14.05 4.19 -15.32
C LEU A 16 -13.02 3.89 -14.21
N ALA A 17 -11.76 4.19 -14.50
CA ALA A 17 -10.70 4.13 -13.52
C ALA A 17 -10.83 5.28 -12.50
N ILE A 18 -10.53 4.97 -11.24
CA ILE A 18 -10.57 5.94 -10.12
C ILE A 18 -9.26 5.99 -9.34
N SER A 19 -8.32 5.08 -9.63
CA SER A 19 -7.04 4.96 -8.94
C SER A 19 -6.04 4.25 -9.84
N THR A 20 -4.76 4.45 -9.59
CA THR A 20 -3.69 3.78 -10.32
C THR A 20 -2.95 2.84 -9.36
N CYS A 21 -2.64 1.62 -9.82
CA CYS A 21 -1.89 0.65 -9.03
C CYS A 21 -0.47 1.17 -8.78
N PRO A 22 -0.03 1.37 -7.51
CA PRO A 22 1.29 1.94 -7.22
C PRO A 22 2.46 0.99 -7.56
N ILE A 23 2.18 -0.26 -7.89
CA ILE A 23 3.21 -1.27 -8.22
C ILE A 23 3.40 -1.43 -9.72
N CYS A 24 2.31 -1.46 -10.48
CA CYS A 24 2.36 -1.78 -11.92
C CYS A 24 1.84 -0.67 -12.82
N GLY A 25 1.34 0.44 -12.26
CA GLY A 25 0.88 1.61 -13.03
C GLY A 25 -0.46 1.43 -13.76
N LYS A 26 -1.11 0.27 -13.65
CA LYS A 26 -2.43 0.03 -14.26
C LYS A 26 -3.52 0.89 -13.64
N ASP A 27 -4.45 1.36 -14.46
CA ASP A 27 -5.61 2.13 -14.03
C ASP A 27 -6.75 1.21 -13.57
N LEU A 28 -7.29 1.46 -12.39
CA LEU A 28 -8.20 0.57 -11.67
C LEU A 28 -9.52 1.26 -11.35
N CYS A 29 -10.63 0.56 -11.65
CA CYS A 29 -11.94 0.92 -11.14
C CYS A 29 -12.12 0.41 -9.70
N LYS A 30 -13.11 0.94 -8.99
CA LYS A 30 -13.42 0.61 -7.59
C LYS A 30 -13.48 -0.89 -7.28
N THR A 31 -14.02 -1.69 -8.20
CA THR A 31 -14.22 -3.13 -8.01
C THR A 31 -12.98 -3.97 -8.28
N CYS A 32 -12.04 -3.48 -9.11
CA CYS A 32 -10.81 -4.19 -9.46
C CYS A 32 -9.64 -3.79 -8.54
N THR A 33 -9.93 -3.03 -7.48
CA THR A 33 -8.98 -2.56 -6.50
C THR A 33 -9.06 -3.40 -5.23
N LYS A 34 -7.89 -3.79 -4.72
CA LYS A 34 -7.67 -4.32 -3.38
C LYS A 34 -6.97 -3.23 -2.55
N ASN A 35 -7.47 -2.97 -1.36
CA ASN A 35 -6.83 -2.04 -0.44
C ASN A 35 -5.84 -2.80 0.44
N VAL A 36 -4.60 -2.32 0.50
CA VAL A 36 -3.55 -2.86 1.36
C VAL A 36 -2.99 -1.74 2.20
N SER A 37 -2.84 -1.98 3.50
CA SER A 37 -2.29 -1.04 4.45
C SER A 37 -1.23 -1.72 5.32
N PHE A 38 -0.13 -1.04 5.60
CA PHE A 38 0.83 -1.46 6.62
C PHE A 38 0.67 -0.56 7.86
N ASN A 39 0.52 -1.22 9.00
CA ASN A 39 0.34 -0.57 10.29
C ASN A 39 1.54 -0.86 11.18
N LEU A 40 2.02 0.17 11.88
CA LEU A 40 2.99 0.05 12.95
C LEU A 40 2.24 0.16 14.27
N ALA A 41 2.32 -0.86 15.11
CA ALA A 41 1.60 -0.92 16.38
C ALA A 41 2.57 -1.09 17.55
N VAL A 42 2.32 -0.35 18.63
CA VAL A 42 2.98 -0.58 19.92
C VAL A 42 2.16 -1.62 20.67
N LYS A 43 2.80 -2.71 21.15
CA LYS A 43 2.13 -3.87 21.78
C LYS A 43 1.12 -3.49 22.88
N PHE A 44 1.37 -2.41 23.60
CA PHE A 44 0.51 -1.87 24.66
C PHE A 44 0.21 -0.37 24.45
N GLY A 45 0.07 0.05 23.19
CA GLY A 45 -0.07 1.47 22.86
C GLY A 45 -0.80 1.71 21.53
N PRO A 46 -0.61 2.89 20.92
CA PRO A 46 -1.29 3.25 19.69
C PRO A 46 -0.79 2.46 18.49
N ALA A 47 -1.61 2.44 17.44
CA ALA A 47 -1.23 1.99 16.11
C ALA A 47 -1.31 3.15 15.12
N LEU A 48 -0.39 3.18 14.17
CA LEU A 48 -0.31 4.17 13.10
C LEU A 48 -0.29 3.45 11.74
N GLU A 49 -1.19 3.84 10.85
CA GLU A 49 -1.09 3.46 9.43
C GLU A 49 0.03 4.30 8.79
N PHE A 50 1.11 3.65 8.36
CA PHE A 50 2.25 4.36 7.75
C PHE A 50 2.32 4.21 6.24
N TRP A 51 1.59 3.26 5.67
CA TRP A 51 1.43 3.12 4.23
C TRP A 51 0.08 2.53 3.87
N LYS A 52 -0.53 3.05 2.80
CA LYS A 52 -1.76 2.55 2.21
C LYS A 52 -1.69 2.63 0.69
N GLY A 53 -2.16 1.58 0.02
CA GLY A 53 -2.17 1.49 -1.44
C GLY A 53 -3.39 0.77 -1.99
N ASN A 54 -3.84 1.24 -3.15
CA ASN A 54 -4.91 0.63 -3.94
C ASN A 54 -4.26 -0.19 -5.06
N MET A 55 -4.38 -1.52 -5.01
CA MET A 55 -3.63 -2.44 -5.86
C MET A 55 -4.57 -3.28 -6.74
N CYS A 56 -4.09 -3.74 -7.89
CA CYS A 56 -4.82 -4.74 -8.65
C CYS A 56 -4.69 -6.12 -7.99
N ASP A 57 -5.60 -7.05 -8.32
CA ASP A 57 -5.61 -8.41 -7.76
C ASP A 57 -4.29 -9.16 -8.01
N ASP A 58 -3.71 -9.02 -9.21
CA ASP A 58 -2.45 -9.67 -9.56
C ASP A 58 -1.28 -9.21 -8.66
N CYS A 59 -1.15 -7.90 -8.45
CA CYS A 59 -0.13 -7.33 -7.59
C CYS A 59 -0.37 -7.72 -6.13
N PHE A 60 -1.63 -7.70 -5.69
CA PHE A 60 -2.02 -8.14 -4.36
C PHE A 60 -1.56 -9.59 -4.09
N ARG A 61 -1.88 -10.54 -4.97
CA ARG A 61 -1.50 -11.96 -4.81
C ARG A 61 0.02 -12.18 -4.77
N LYS A 62 0.78 -11.41 -5.54
CA LYS A 62 2.25 -11.47 -5.51
C LYS A 62 2.83 -11.02 -4.18
N ILE A 63 2.21 -10.02 -3.55
CA ILE A 63 2.63 -9.52 -2.24
C ILE A 63 2.12 -10.45 -1.13
N GLU A 64 0.88 -10.92 -1.23
CA GLU A 64 0.26 -11.85 -0.28
C GLU A 64 1.10 -13.13 -0.09
N SER A 65 1.59 -13.71 -1.19
CA SER A 65 2.48 -14.87 -1.14
C SER A 65 3.86 -14.59 -0.54
N ARG A 66 4.20 -13.31 -0.29
CA ARG A 66 5.50 -12.85 0.22
C ARG A 66 5.40 -11.96 1.46
N TYR A 67 4.25 -11.96 2.15
CA TYR A 67 4.05 -11.04 3.28
C TYR A 67 5.09 -11.23 4.39
N LYS A 68 5.50 -12.47 4.66
CA LYS A 68 6.47 -12.76 5.71
C LYS A 68 7.84 -12.16 5.38
N GLU A 69 8.31 -12.38 4.16
CA GLU A 69 9.58 -11.88 3.67
C GLU A 69 9.59 -10.35 3.64
N ILE A 70 8.52 -9.73 3.16
CA ILE A 70 8.37 -8.26 3.14
C ILE A 70 8.42 -7.70 4.56
N ILE A 71 7.67 -8.30 5.50
CA ILE A 71 7.65 -7.84 6.90
C ILE A 71 9.03 -8.01 7.55
N GLN A 72 9.74 -9.11 7.30
CA GLN A 72 11.09 -9.34 7.80
C GLN A 72 12.12 -8.34 7.24
N GLU A 73 12.03 -8.05 5.93
CA GLU A 73 12.91 -7.06 5.31
C GLU A 73 12.63 -5.65 5.87
N LEU A 74 11.35 -5.29 6.02
CA LEU A 74 10.94 -4.01 6.61
C LEU A 74 11.38 -3.91 8.08
N SER A 75 11.20 -4.96 8.89
CA SER A 75 11.61 -4.91 10.30
C SER A 75 13.10 -4.66 10.45
N THR A 76 13.92 -5.33 9.62
CA THR A 76 15.38 -5.19 9.67
C THR A 76 15.84 -3.78 9.29
N LYS A 77 15.13 -3.12 8.35
CA LYS A 77 15.44 -1.73 7.95
C LYS A 77 14.92 -0.69 8.94
N ILE A 78 13.77 -0.93 9.57
CA ILE A 78 13.08 0.04 10.42
C ILE A 78 13.56 -0.03 11.88
N GLU A 79 14.00 -1.19 12.37
CA GLU A 79 14.44 -1.38 13.76
C GLU A 79 15.51 -0.37 14.21
N PRO A 80 16.59 -0.09 13.45
CA PRO A 80 17.59 0.89 13.86
C PRO A 80 17.02 2.30 14.00
N GLU A 81 16.13 2.70 13.08
CA GLU A 81 15.46 4.01 13.11
C GLU A 81 14.52 4.12 14.31
N VAL A 82 13.77 3.06 14.61
CA VAL A 82 12.90 3.00 15.79
C VAL A 82 13.72 3.15 17.07
N VAL A 83 14.84 2.44 17.20
CA VAL A 83 15.73 2.54 18.36
C VAL A 83 16.27 3.97 18.53
N ASN A 84 16.70 4.60 17.43
CA ASN A 84 17.21 5.97 17.47
C ASN A 84 16.14 6.98 17.90
N VAL A 85 14.92 6.85 17.35
CA VAL A 85 13.80 7.71 17.72
C VAL A 85 13.40 7.50 19.19
N VAL A 86 13.30 6.25 19.65
CA VAL A 86 12.97 5.95 21.06
C VAL A 86 14.01 6.56 22.00
N LYS A 87 15.31 6.39 21.71
CA LYS A 87 16.39 6.98 22.51
C LYS A 87 16.30 8.50 22.63
N LYS A 88 15.88 9.19 21.57
CA LYS A 88 15.71 10.65 21.55
C LYS A 88 14.65 11.15 22.56
N TYR A 89 13.63 10.35 22.84
CA TYR A 89 12.53 10.72 23.75
C TYR A 89 12.64 10.05 25.13
N SER A 90 13.62 9.15 25.33
CA SER A 90 13.89 8.50 26.61
C SER A 90 15.08 9.10 27.37
N ALA A 91 15.69 10.16 26.85
CA ALA A 91 16.74 10.95 27.49
C ALA A 91 16.13 12.22 28.10
#